data_AF-A0A0D6PYB8-F1
#
_entry.id   AF-A0A0D6PYB8-F1
#
_cell.length_a   1.000
_cell.length_b   1.000
_cell.length_c   1.000
_cell.angle_alpha   90.00
_cell.angle_beta   90.00
_cell.angle_gamma   90.00
#
_symmetry.space_group_name_H-M   'P 1'
#
loop_
_entity.id
_entity.type
_entity.pdbx_description
1 polymer ?
#
loop_
_entity_poly.entity_id
_entity_poly.type
_entity_poly.pdbx_seq_one_letter_code
_entity_poly.pdbx_strand_id
1 'polypeptide(L)'
;MSETIFAPEGGWRVRILDLSGGAEDNIVEEVGGFPDLIQANAFARAYVRDSIERCRMPGLSAADILKAWFSFGEDAEVLEAGDQGWRSANELDDFAAHAASPMERDWRAFDPRRGGDEDDEA
;
A
#
# COMPACT_ATOMS: atom_id res chain seq x y z
N MET A 1 4.35 -13.03 26.04
CA MET A 1 5.01 -11.74 25.82
C MET A 1 6.20 -12.01 24.93
N SER A 2 6.32 -11.25 23.82
CA SER A 2 7.38 -11.31 22.79
C SER A 2 7.07 -12.12 21.51
N GLU A 3 6.04 -11.74 20.74
CA GLU A 3 5.79 -12.31 19.39
C GLU A 3 6.05 -11.30 18.25
N THR A 4 6.57 -10.09 18.52
CA THR A 4 6.59 -9.01 17.50
C THR A 4 7.76 -8.03 17.62
N ILE A 5 8.96 -8.49 18.00
CA ILE A 5 10.14 -7.59 18.07
C ILE A 5 11.02 -7.69 16.81
N PHE A 6 10.96 -8.81 16.09
CA PHE A 6 11.79 -9.06 14.91
C PHE A 6 10.92 -9.27 13.68
N ALA A 7 11.42 -8.85 12.52
CA ALA A 7 10.76 -9.14 11.25
C ALA A 7 10.65 -10.66 11.04
N PRO A 8 9.56 -11.15 10.41
CA PRO A 8 9.44 -12.57 10.08
C PRO A 8 10.55 -13.02 9.13
N GLU A 9 10.80 -14.32 9.04
CA GLU A 9 11.77 -14.88 8.08
C GLU A 9 11.38 -14.45 6.65
N GLY A 10 12.28 -13.76 5.95
CA GLY A 10 12.00 -13.15 4.64
C GLY A 10 11.46 -11.72 4.68
N GLY A 11 11.38 -11.09 5.86
CA GLY A 11 10.91 -9.73 6.05
C GLY A 11 9.38 -9.61 6.06
N TRP A 12 8.88 -8.44 6.43
CA TRP A 12 7.45 -8.15 6.35
C TRP A 12 6.97 -8.21 4.91
N ARG A 13 5.66 -8.47 4.74
CA ARG A 13 5.04 -8.58 3.42
C ARG A 13 3.83 -7.66 3.33
N VAL A 14 3.66 -7.02 2.18
CA VAL A 14 2.49 -6.22 1.83
C VAL A 14 1.77 -6.90 0.68
N ARG A 15 0.50 -7.23 0.87
CA ARG A 15 -0.38 -7.75 -0.16
C ARG A 15 -1.13 -6.61 -0.82
N ILE A 16 -1.04 -6.54 -2.15
CA ILE A 16 -1.80 -5.62 -2.98
C ILE A 16 -3.07 -6.34 -3.44
N LEU A 17 -4.21 -5.70 -3.22
CA LEU A 17 -5.53 -6.23 -3.50
C LEU A 17 -6.20 -5.44 -4.61
N ASP A 18 -6.73 -6.13 -5.61
CA ASP A 18 -7.55 -5.54 -6.66
C ASP A 18 -8.98 -5.33 -6.14
N LEU A 19 -9.50 -4.11 -6.22
CA LEU A 19 -10.87 -3.81 -5.83
C LEU A 19 -11.88 -4.04 -6.96
N SER A 20 -11.41 -4.16 -8.21
CA SER A 20 -12.26 -4.31 -9.39
C SER A 20 -12.81 -5.73 -9.60
N GLY A 21 -12.21 -6.73 -8.96
CA GLY A 21 -12.56 -8.15 -9.10
C GLY A 21 -12.03 -8.81 -10.37
N GLY A 22 -11.00 -8.23 -11.00
CA GLY A 22 -10.32 -8.75 -12.18
C GLY A 22 -9.19 -9.75 -11.86
N ALA A 23 -8.63 -9.72 -10.64
CA ALA A 23 -7.59 -10.64 -10.20
C ALA A 23 -8.13 -11.92 -9.52
N GLU A 24 -7.38 -13.01 -9.61
CA GLU A 24 -7.69 -14.26 -8.88
C GLU A 24 -7.59 -14.00 -7.36
N ASP A 25 -8.63 -14.40 -6.61
CA ASP A 25 -8.78 -14.12 -5.17
C ASP A 25 -8.71 -12.61 -4.80
N ASN A 26 -8.80 -11.72 -5.80
CA ASN A 26 -8.53 -10.28 -5.68
C ASN A 26 -7.08 -9.95 -5.29
N ILE A 27 -6.13 -10.87 -5.45
CA ILE A 27 -4.72 -10.64 -5.10
C ILE A 27 -3.95 -10.24 -6.36
N VAL A 28 -3.39 -9.04 -6.37
CA VAL A 28 -2.52 -8.56 -7.46
C VAL A 28 -1.10 -9.07 -7.25
N GLU A 29 -0.55 -8.87 -6.06
CA GLU A 29 0.83 -9.17 -5.74
C GLU A 29 1.06 -9.25 -4.23
N GLU A 30 2.04 -10.04 -3.80
CA GLU A 30 2.62 -9.95 -2.46
C GLU A 30 4.06 -9.44 -2.55
N VAL A 31 4.29 -8.22 -2.09
CA VAL A 31 5.61 -7.60 -2.00
C VAL A 31 6.25 -8.04 -0.68
N GLY A 32 7.33 -8.81 -0.74
CA GLY A 32 8.11 -9.23 0.44
C GLY A 32 9.43 -8.50 0.61
N GLY A 33 10.14 -8.81 1.70
CA GLY A 33 11.49 -8.29 1.95
C GLY A 33 11.55 -6.96 2.70
N PHE A 34 10.44 -6.49 3.27
CA PHE A 34 10.47 -5.27 4.08
C PHE A 34 11.25 -5.50 5.39
N PRO A 35 12.27 -4.68 5.71
CA PRO A 35 13.14 -4.92 6.86
C PRO A 35 12.45 -4.70 8.20
N ASP A 36 11.41 -3.85 8.24
CA ASP A 36 10.63 -3.56 9.44
C ASP A 36 9.18 -3.17 9.10
N LEU A 37 8.33 -3.21 10.13
CA LEU A 37 6.90 -2.93 10.00
C LEU A 37 6.64 -1.45 9.67
N ILE A 38 7.52 -0.53 10.09
CA ILE A 38 7.35 0.90 9.82
C ILE A 38 7.46 1.13 8.31
N GLN A 39 8.45 0.53 7.66
CA GLN A 39 8.61 0.61 6.21
C GLN A 39 7.47 -0.08 5.46
N ALA A 40 7.02 -1.26 5.90
CA ALA A 40 5.89 -1.95 5.28
C ALA A 40 4.59 -1.12 5.38
N ASN A 41 4.31 -0.52 6.54
CA ASN A 41 3.18 0.37 6.75
C ASN A 41 3.29 1.65 5.89
N ALA A 42 4.48 2.24 5.80
CA ALA A 42 4.73 3.42 4.97
C ALA A 42 4.49 3.12 3.48
N PHE A 43 4.97 1.97 3.00
CA PHE A 43 4.70 1.49 1.65
C PHE A 43 3.20 1.30 1.40
N ALA A 44 2.50 0.54 2.25
CA ALA A 44 1.07 0.27 2.10
C ALA A 44 0.26 1.57 2.03
N ARG A 45 0.53 2.50 2.96
CA ARG A 45 -0.13 3.82 3.01
C ARG A 45 0.12 4.64 1.75
N ALA A 46 1.38 4.78 1.33
CA ALA A 46 1.73 5.56 0.14
C ALA A 46 1.19 4.92 -1.14
N TYR A 47 1.12 3.58 -1.20
CA TYR A 47 0.59 2.84 -2.34
C TYR A 47 -0.90 3.12 -2.51
N VAL A 48 -1.69 2.96 -1.43
CA VAL A 48 -3.13 3.26 -1.46
C VAL A 48 -3.38 4.73 -1.75
N ARG A 49 -2.57 5.64 -1.19
CA ARG A 49 -2.67 7.07 -1.50
C ARG A 49 -2.45 7.31 -3.00
N ASP A 50 -1.44 6.71 -3.62
CA ASP A 50 -1.23 6.82 -5.08
C ASP A 50 -2.41 6.22 -5.88
N SER A 51 -2.92 5.07 -5.44
CA SER A 51 -4.04 4.37 -6.08
C SER A 51 -5.31 5.22 -6.11
N ILE A 52 -5.71 5.80 -4.96
CA ILE A 52 -6.86 6.73 -4.87
C ILE A 52 -6.66 7.95 -5.78
N GLU A 53 -5.44 8.50 -5.80
CA GLU A 53 -5.16 9.69 -6.60
C GLU A 53 -5.18 9.43 -8.11
N ARG A 54 -4.94 8.20 -8.57
CA ARG A 54 -5.17 7.80 -9.98
C ARG A 54 -6.65 7.78 -10.34
N CYS A 55 -7.54 7.56 -9.37
CA CYS A 55 -8.99 7.62 -9.56
C CYS A 55 -9.56 9.05 -9.45
N ARG A 56 -8.76 10.02 -9.00
CA ARG A 56 -9.19 11.41 -8.85
C ARG A 56 -9.27 12.10 -10.21
N MET A 57 -10.48 12.58 -10.55
CA MET A 57 -10.71 13.43 -11.72
C MET A 57 -11.19 14.83 -11.31
N PRO A 58 -10.92 15.87 -12.11
CA PRO A 58 -11.38 17.23 -11.81
C PRO A 58 -12.90 17.29 -11.64
N GLY A 59 -13.36 17.89 -10.54
CA GLY A 59 -14.79 18.09 -10.26
C GLY A 59 -15.52 16.93 -9.59
N LEU A 60 -14.84 15.81 -9.29
CA LEU A 60 -15.45 14.74 -8.50
C LEU A 60 -15.56 15.11 -7.02
N SER A 61 -16.62 14.62 -6.37
CA SER A 61 -16.73 14.64 -4.91
C SER A 61 -15.86 13.56 -4.26
N ALA A 62 -15.56 13.68 -2.96
CA ALA A 62 -14.85 12.64 -2.21
C ALA A 62 -15.54 11.26 -2.33
N ALA A 63 -16.87 11.22 -2.28
CA ALA A 63 -17.64 10.00 -2.44
C ALA A 63 -17.50 9.39 -3.85
N ASP A 64 -17.50 10.23 -4.90
CA ASP A 64 -17.30 9.76 -6.28
C ASP A 64 -15.89 9.22 -6.50
N ILE A 65 -14.89 9.83 -5.86
CA ILE A 65 -13.50 9.36 -5.90
C ILE A 65 -13.38 7.98 -5.25
N LEU A 66 -13.92 7.80 -4.04
CA LEU A 66 -13.91 6.50 -3.38
C LEU A 66 -14.70 5.46 -4.18
N LYS A 67 -15.84 5.82 -4.76
CA LYS A 67 -16.60 4.93 -5.64
C LYS A 67 -15.77 4.48 -6.85
N ALA A 68 -15.05 5.40 -7.47
CA ALA A 68 -14.14 5.08 -8.57
C ALA A 68 -13.00 4.16 -8.10
N TRP A 69 -12.39 4.46 -6.94
CA TRP A 69 -11.34 3.63 -6.36
C TRP A 69 -11.83 2.22 -6.01
N PHE A 70 -13.03 2.06 -5.42
CA PHE A 70 -13.63 0.73 -5.21
C PHE A 70 -13.95 -0.02 -6.51
N SER A 71 -14.04 0.69 -7.65
CA SER A 71 -14.37 0.05 -8.94
C SER A 71 -13.13 -0.30 -9.78
N PHE A 72 -12.00 0.40 -9.57
CA PHE A 72 -10.83 0.36 -10.46
C PHE A 72 -9.49 0.42 -9.74
N GLY A 73 -9.50 0.67 -8.44
CA GLY A 73 -8.32 0.88 -7.64
C GLY A 73 -7.79 -0.39 -7.00
N GLU A 74 -6.74 -0.19 -6.23
CA GLU A 74 -6.00 -1.23 -5.54
C GLU A 74 -5.86 -0.82 -4.07
N ASP A 75 -6.04 -1.77 -3.16
CA ASP A 75 -5.78 -1.63 -1.72
C ASP A 75 -4.48 -2.34 -1.32
N ALA A 76 -3.99 -2.08 -0.12
CA ALA A 76 -2.80 -2.73 0.41
C ALA A 76 -2.96 -3.12 1.89
N GLU A 77 -2.55 -4.34 2.22
CA GLU A 77 -2.56 -4.89 3.59
C GLU A 77 -1.18 -5.41 3.97
N VAL A 78 -0.70 -5.06 5.17
CA VAL A 78 0.51 -5.67 5.74
C VAL A 78 0.16 -7.00 6.40
N LEU A 79 0.69 -8.10 5.85
CA LEU A 79 0.42 -9.44 6.32
C LEU A 79 1.04 -9.68 7.70
N GLU A 80 0.36 -10.46 8.53
CA GLU A 80 0.83 -10.92 9.85
C GLU A 80 1.09 -9.80 10.86
N ALA A 81 0.74 -8.54 10.53
CA ALA A 81 0.95 -7.37 11.39
C ALA A 81 -0.14 -7.15 12.47
N GLY A 82 -1.22 -7.93 12.45
CA GLY A 82 -2.31 -7.83 13.41
C GLY A 82 -2.91 -6.42 13.49
N ASP A 83 -3.01 -5.88 14.71
CA ASP A 83 -3.47 -4.50 14.96
C ASP A 83 -2.39 -3.42 14.75
N GLN A 84 -1.14 -3.81 14.53
CA GLN A 84 -0.05 -2.88 14.23
C GLN A 84 0.11 -2.61 12.72
N GLY A 85 -0.56 -3.42 11.89
CA GLY A 85 -0.64 -3.21 10.45
C GLY A 85 -1.49 -2.00 10.12
N TRP A 86 -0.98 -1.16 9.22
CA TRP A 86 -1.77 -0.08 8.65
C TRP A 86 -2.93 -0.65 7.81
N ARG A 87 -4.08 0.04 7.83
CA ARG A 87 -5.28 -0.33 7.06
C ARG A 87 -5.87 0.92 6.42
N SER A 88 -6.18 0.82 5.13
CA SER A 88 -6.77 1.91 4.32
C SER A 88 -8.01 2.52 4.96
N ALA A 89 -8.89 1.67 5.51
CA ALA A 89 -10.14 2.06 6.16
C ALA A 89 -10.01 3.14 7.25
N ASN A 90 -8.82 3.29 7.85
CA ASN A 90 -8.56 4.30 8.87
C ASN A 90 -8.37 5.72 8.29
N GLU A 91 -8.04 5.86 7.00
CA GLU A 91 -7.68 7.14 6.38
C GLU A 91 -8.44 7.45 5.07
N LEU A 92 -9.34 6.58 4.60
CA LEU A 92 -10.05 6.76 3.32
C LEU A 92 -10.76 8.11 3.17
N ASP A 93 -11.40 8.60 4.23
CA ASP A 93 -12.12 9.89 4.20
C ASP A 93 -11.16 11.07 3.96
N ASP A 94 -10.03 11.10 4.68
CA ASP A 94 -8.96 12.09 4.47
C ASP A 94 -8.38 12.00 3.06
N PHE A 95 -8.10 10.77 2.61
CA PHE A 95 -7.48 10.52 1.32
C PHE A 95 -8.38 10.99 0.18
N ALA A 96 -9.69 10.81 0.31
CA ALA A 96 -10.66 11.29 -0.66
C ALA A 96 -10.85 12.82 -0.60
N ALA A 97 -10.87 13.40 0.60
CA ALA A 97 -11.08 14.82 0.82
C ALA A 97 -9.93 15.71 0.34
N HIS A 98 -8.69 15.20 0.41
CA HIS A 98 -7.49 15.99 0.15
C HIS A 98 -6.64 15.36 -0.95
N ALA A 99 -6.33 16.14 -2.00
CA ALA A 99 -5.38 15.70 -3.02
C ALA A 99 -4.00 15.46 -2.40
N ALA A 100 -3.32 14.40 -2.82
CA ALA A 100 -2.01 14.05 -2.29
C ALA A 100 -0.90 14.83 -3.01
N SER A 101 0.14 15.18 -2.26
CA SER A 101 1.39 15.64 -2.84
C SER A 101 2.16 14.48 -3.52
N PRO A 102 3.14 14.78 -4.39
CA PRO A 102 4.00 13.75 -4.99
C PRO A 102 4.73 12.88 -3.95
N MET A 103 5.13 13.47 -2.83
CA MET A 103 5.85 12.76 -1.76
C MET A 103 4.94 11.76 -1.02
N GLU A 104 3.68 12.11 -0.79
CA GLU A 104 2.72 11.23 -0.12
C GLU A 104 2.33 10.01 -0.96
N ARG A 105 2.54 10.09 -2.28
CA ARG A 105 2.27 9.02 -3.25
C ARG A 105 3.51 8.20 -3.60
N ASP A 106 4.69 8.60 -3.10
CA ASP A 106 5.96 7.98 -3.49
C ASP A 106 6.21 6.66 -2.73
N TRP A 107 5.34 5.67 -2.99
CA TRP A 107 5.48 4.33 -2.43
C TRP A 107 6.78 3.65 -2.87
N ARG A 108 7.32 4.05 -4.02
CA ARG A 108 8.60 3.54 -4.52
C ARG A 108 9.77 3.93 -3.63
N ALA A 109 9.68 5.00 -2.82
CA ALA A 109 10.71 5.32 -1.84
C ALA A 109 10.81 4.27 -0.71
N PHE A 110 9.77 3.46 -0.51
CA PHE A 110 9.71 2.44 0.53
C PHE A 110 9.78 1.01 -0.01
N ASP A 111 9.86 0.84 -1.33
CA ASP A 111 9.81 -0.47 -1.98
C ASP A 111 11.13 -1.24 -1.79
N PRO A 112 11.13 -2.41 -1.12
CA PRO A 112 12.33 -3.18 -0.82
C PRO A 112 12.99 -3.75 -2.08
N ARG A 113 12.27 -3.81 -3.20
CA ARG A 113 12.81 -4.30 -4.48
C ARG A 113 13.80 -3.32 -5.12
N ARG A 114 13.78 -2.04 -4.73
CA ARG A 114 14.66 -1.02 -5.34
C ARG A 114 16.14 -1.13 -4.95
N GLY A 115 16.45 -1.76 -3.83
CA GLY A 115 17.83 -1.93 -3.35
C GLY A 115 18.50 -3.24 -3.76
N GLY A 116 17.81 -4.09 -4.54
CA GLY A 116 18.31 -5.40 -4.95
C GLY A 116 19.13 -5.42 -6.23
N ASP A 117 19.19 -4.31 -6.98
CA ASP A 117 19.94 -4.21 -8.24
C ASP A 117 21.39 -3.68 -8.05
N GLU A 118 21.86 -3.45 -6.82
CA GLU A 118 23.19 -2.87 -6.54
C GLU A 118 24.27 -3.87 -6.05
N ASP A 119 23.99 -5.19 -6.02
CA ASP A 119 24.95 -6.22 -5.54
C ASP A 119 25.12 -7.41 -6.50
N ASP A 120 24.87 -7.23 -7.80
CA ASP A 120 25.21 -8.22 -8.85
C ASP A 120 25.79 -7.51 -10.08
N GLU A 121 26.93 -6.83 -9.94
CA GLU A 121 27.85 -6.53 -11.05
C GLU A 121 29.23 -6.01 -10.56
N ALA A 122 30.26 -6.84 -10.78
CA ALA A 122 31.72 -6.62 -10.80
C ALA A 122 32.58 -6.86 -9.53
#